data_AF-A0A1X7PY48-F1
#
_entry.id   AF-A0A1X7PY48-F1
#
_cell.length_a   1.000
_cell.length_b   1.000
_cell.length_c   1.000
_cell.angle_alpha   90.00
_cell.angle_beta   90.00
_cell.angle_gamma   90.00
#
_symmetry.space_group_name_H-M   'P 1'
#
loop_
_entity.id
_entity.type
_entity.pdbx_description
1 polymer ?
#
loop_
_entity_poly.entity_id
_entity_poly.type
_entity_poly.pdbx_seq_one_letter_code
_entity_poly.pdbx_strand_id
1 'polypeptide(L)'
;MNATRNRQSREDLHHPETGGTAPHSGVGPRIIIIGTLAPAAIANQGGDAAGMIAPEEITAGNLAALRPDVVLTPLVGPGFDCFDVALALCEAGYSGQLRAVVNFVPNPALVRREIAFACPALDFDLIVTGPARAGHSAADQ
;
A
#
# COMPACT_ATOMS: atom_id res chain seq x y z
N MET A 1 -68.86 -30.53 -3.93
CA MET A 1 -68.71 -30.13 -5.34
C MET A 1 -68.50 -28.61 -5.43
N ASN A 2 -67.38 -28.22 -6.03
CA ASN A 2 -67.06 -26.97 -6.74
C ASN A 2 -67.33 -25.56 -6.15
N ALA A 3 -66.20 -24.88 -5.89
CA ALA A 3 -65.71 -23.69 -6.61
C ALA A 3 -66.11 -22.26 -6.18
N THR A 4 -65.10 -21.37 -6.30
CA THR A 4 -65.17 -19.89 -6.45
C THR A 4 -65.16 -19.15 -5.10
N ARG A 5 -64.26 -18.21 -4.74
CA ARG A 5 -63.33 -17.35 -5.49
C ARG A 5 -62.28 -16.71 -4.55
N ASN A 6 -61.07 -16.60 -5.08
CA ASN A 6 -59.87 -15.90 -4.62
C ASN A 6 -60.05 -14.39 -4.36
N ARG A 7 -59.48 -13.83 -3.27
CA ARG A 7 -58.86 -12.46 -3.22
C ARG A 7 -58.16 -12.14 -1.87
N GLN A 8 -56.89 -12.50 -1.72
CA GLN A 8 -55.97 -11.77 -0.82
C GLN A 8 -54.52 -12.00 -1.31
N SER A 9 -54.14 -11.17 -2.27
CA SER A 9 -52.77 -10.99 -2.77
C SER A 9 -52.32 -9.60 -2.30
N ARG A 10 -51.28 -9.53 -1.46
CA ARG A 10 -50.28 -8.45 -1.35
C ARG A 10 -49.55 -8.54 -0.01
N GLU A 11 -48.54 -9.38 0.00
CA GLU A 11 -47.33 -9.21 0.79
C GLU A 11 -46.21 -9.58 -0.19
N ASP A 12 -46.02 -8.76 -1.23
CA ASP A 12 -44.98 -7.73 -1.25
C ASP A 12 -43.62 -8.30 -0.82
N LEU A 13 -43.08 -9.10 -1.73
CA LEU A 13 -41.72 -8.98 -2.24
C LEU A 13 -40.94 -7.82 -1.61
N HIS A 14 -40.00 -8.10 -0.70
CA HIS A 14 -38.68 -7.44 -0.68
C HIS A 14 -37.71 -8.24 0.19
N HIS A 15 -36.62 -8.63 -0.45
CA HIS A 15 -35.38 -9.08 0.16
C HIS A 15 -34.96 -8.12 1.29
N PRO A 16 -34.46 -8.60 2.44
CA PRO A 16 -33.54 -7.79 3.21
C PRO A 16 -32.21 -7.77 2.44
N GLU A 17 -32.10 -6.79 1.56
CA GLU A 17 -30.85 -6.13 1.22
C GLU A 17 -30.23 -5.54 2.50
N THR A 18 -29.61 -6.36 3.35
CA THR A 18 -28.57 -5.84 4.23
C THR A 18 -27.31 -5.66 3.41
N GLY A 19 -27.32 -4.58 2.62
CA GLY A 19 -26.11 -3.90 2.19
C GLY A 19 -25.30 -3.53 3.43
N GLY A 20 -24.36 -4.40 3.77
CA GLY A 20 -23.46 -4.26 4.89
C GLY A 20 -22.05 -3.88 4.45
N THR A 21 -21.88 -3.09 3.38
CA THR A 21 -20.62 -2.34 3.20
C THR A 21 -20.86 -0.95 3.76
N ALA A 22 -20.51 -0.81 5.04
CA ALA A 22 -20.36 0.47 5.71
C ALA A 22 -19.62 1.48 4.80
N PRO A 23 -19.95 2.77 4.93
CA PRO A 23 -19.50 3.81 4.02
C PRO A 23 -17.97 3.82 3.92
N HIS A 24 -17.42 3.52 2.73
CA HIS A 24 -16.06 3.92 2.35
C HIS A 24 -15.98 5.44 2.08
N SER A 25 -16.88 6.22 2.68
CA SER A 25 -16.97 7.67 2.57
C SER A 25 -16.07 8.27 3.63
N GLY A 26 -14.78 8.38 3.31
CA GLY A 26 -13.77 9.01 4.16
C GLY A 26 -12.43 8.28 4.28
N VAL A 27 -12.16 7.25 3.46
CA VAL A 27 -10.91 6.49 3.56
C VAL A 27 -9.83 7.25 2.80
N GLY A 28 -8.95 7.95 3.51
CA GLY A 28 -7.67 8.39 2.96
C GLY A 28 -6.89 7.19 2.38
N PRO A 29 -5.81 7.40 1.62
CA PRO A 29 -5.05 6.30 1.03
C PRO A 29 -4.72 5.25 2.11
N ARG A 30 -5.02 3.97 1.82
CA ARG A 30 -4.69 2.86 2.71
C ARG A 30 -3.22 2.56 2.60
N ILE A 31 -2.52 2.77 3.71
CA ILE A 31 -1.07 2.62 3.78
C ILE A 31 -0.76 1.33 4.51
N ILE A 32 0.06 0.46 3.93
CA ILE A 32 0.64 -0.69 4.63
C ILE A 32 2.13 -0.46 4.78
N ILE A 33 2.66 -0.91 5.92
CA ILE A 33 4.09 -0.95 6.14
C ILE A 33 4.59 -2.37 5.91
N ILE A 34 5.62 -2.50 5.10
CA ILE A 34 6.36 -3.75 4.92
C ILE A 34 7.67 -3.63 5.66
N GLY A 35 7.91 -4.56 6.59
CA GLY A 35 9.09 -4.55 7.44
C GLY A 35 8.98 -3.54 8.59
N THR A 36 10.11 -3.04 9.08
CA THR A 36 10.14 -2.12 10.25
C THR A 36 10.48 -0.69 9.83
N LEU A 37 9.64 0.26 10.24
CA LEU A 37 9.84 1.69 10.03
C LEU A 37 9.71 2.43 11.36
N ALA A 38 10.45 3.51 11.51
CA ALA A 38 10.30 4.39 12.66
C ALA A 38 8.90 5.04 12.63
N PRO A 39 8.22 5.18 13.79
CA PRO A 39 6.88 5.77 13.87
C PRO A 39 6.79 7.18 13.26
N ALA A 40 7.89 7.94 13.35
CA ALA A 40 8.00 9.25 12.71
C ALA A 40 7.89 9.18 11.17
N ALA A 41 8.47 8.16 10.53
CA ALA A 41 8.39 8.01 9.07
C ALA A 41 6.94 7.78 8.60
N ILE A 42 6.21 6.96 9.35
CA ILE A 42 4.81 6.61 9.09
C ILE A 42 3.91 7.84 9.28
N ALA A 43 4.09 8.56 10.39
CA ALA A 43 3.30 9.76 10.72
C ALA A 43 3.40 10.85 9.64
N ASN A 44 4.53 10.93 8.93
CA ASN A 44 4.74 11.91 7.85
C ASN A 44 3.92 11.64 6.58
N GLN A 45 3.26 10.48 6.44
CA GLN A 45 2.55 10.11 5.20
C GLN A 45 1.06 10.51 5.17
N GLY A 46 0.48 10.92 6.31
CA GLY A 46 -0.86 11.51 6.34
C GLY A 46 -2.01 10.60 5.85
N GLY A 47 -1.95 9.29 6.11
CA GLY A 47 -2.99 8.34 5.74
C GLY A 47 -3.31 7.32 6.84
N ASP A 48 -4.28 6.44 6.56
CA ASP A 48 -4.69 5.38 7.47
C ASP A 48 -3.73 4.20 7.35
N ALA A 49 -2.93 3.97 8.40
CA ALA A 49 -2.02 2.83 8.47
C ALA A 49 -2.84 1.56 8.68
N ALA A 50 -3.19 0.89 7.57
CA ALA A 50 -4.01 -0.31 7.53
C ALA A 50 -3.36 -1.51 8.22
N GLY A 51 -2.03 -1.51 8.35
CA GLY A 51 -1.28 -2.54 9.07
C GLY A 51 0.19 -2.58 8.71
N MET A 52 0.92 -3.48 9.38
CA MET A 52 2.32 -3.81 9.08
C MET A 52 2.41 -5.32 8.83
N ILE A 53 3.09 -5.72 7.75
CA ILE A 53 3.37 -7.13 7.43
C ILE A 53 4.86 -7.33 7.14
N ALA A 54 5.35 -8.55 7.28
CA ALA A 54 6.70 -8.89 6.85
C ALA A 54 6.80 -8.96 5.32
N PRO A 55 8.00 -8.75 4.73
CA PRO A 55 8.21 -8.95 3.29
C PRO A 55 7.88 -10.39 2.83
N GLU A 56 8.02 -11.36 3.72
CA GLU A 56 7.69 -12.77 3.47
C GLU A 56 6.17 -13.01 3.38
N GLU A 57 5.36 -12.10 3.91
CA GLU A 57 3.90 -12.15 3.88
C GLU A 57 3.31 -11.45 2.65
N ILE A 58 4.16 -10.90 1.76
CA ILE A 58 3.74 -10.29 0.51
C ILE A 58 3.22 -11.38 -0.42
N THR A 59 1.90 -11.47 -0.51
CA THR A 59 1.22 -12.41 -1.40
C THR A 59 0.05 -11.72 -2.08
N ALA A 60 -0.32 -12.18 -3.27
CA ALA A 60 -1.47 -11.67 -4.00
C ALA A 60 -2.76 -11.73 -3.16
N GLY A 61 -2.92 -12.76 -2.31
CA GLY A 61 -4.06 -12.90 -1.40
C GLY A 61 -4.11 -11.80 -0.34
N ASN A 62 -2.98 -11.52 0.33
CA ASN A 62 -2.89 -10.47 1.34
C ASN A 62 -3.10 -9.09 0.73
N LEU A 63 -2.49 -8.81 -0.42
CA LEU A 63 -2.66 -7.54 -1.12
C LEU A 63 -4.09 -7.34 -1.62
N ALA A 64 -4.75 -8.40 -2.10
CA ALA A 64 -6.14 -8.35 -2.53
C ALA A 64 -7.11 -8.14 -1.37
N ALA A 65 -6.81 -8.66 -0.17
CA ALA A 65 -7.61 -8.45 1.02
C ALA A 65 -7.42 -7.05 1.62
N LEU A 66 -6.17 -6.58 1.73
CA LEU A 66 -5.84 -5.27 2.32
C LEU A 66 -6.18 -4.10 1.37
N ARG A 67 -6.09 -4.34 0.04
CA ARG A 67 -6.26 -3.35 -1.03
C ARG A 67 -5.46 -2.07 -0.75
N PRO A 68 -4.13 -2.17 -0.62
CA PRO A 68 -3.35 -1.00 -0.25
C PRO A 68 -3.12 -0.07 -1.43
N ASP A 69 -3.31 1.22 -1.18
CA ASP A 69 -3.04 2.27 -2.17
C ASP A 69 -1.55 2.63 -2.17
N VAL A 70 -0.95 2.62 -0.96
CA VAL A 70 0.45 2.94 -0.73
C VAL A 70 1.09 1.86 0.14
N VAL A 71 2.27 1.43 -0.24
CA VAL A 71 3.14 0.55 0.51
C VAL A 71 4.38 1.33 0.93
N LEU A 72 4.66 1.33 2.23
CA LEU A 72 5.88 1.90 2.78
C LEU A 72 6.83 0.79 3.16
N THR A 73 8.10 0.92 2.83
CA THR A 73 9.13 -0.03 3.23
C THR A 73 10.41 0.71 3.58
N PRO A 74 11.26 0.24 4.50
CA PRO A 74 12.61 0.78 4.61
C PRO A 74 13.40 0.49 3.34
N LEU A 75 14.32 1.38 2.97
CA LEU A 75 15.23 1.10 1.85
C LEU A 75 16.08 -0.15 2.13
N VAL A 76 16.56 -0.27 3.36
CA VAL A 76 17.38 -1.39 3.86
C VAL A 76 16.82 -1.80 5.23
N GLY A 77 16.45 -3.07 5.35
CA GLY A 77 16.01 -3.68 6.61
C GLY A 77 16.95 -4.81 7.05
N PRO A 78 16.76 -5.37 8.25
CA PRO A 78 17.52 -6.55 8.68
C PRO A 78 17.09 -7.78 7.87
N GLY A 79 17.87 -8.10 6.82
CA GLY A 79 17.68 -9.30 6.01
C GLY A 79 16.77 -9.14 4.78
N PHE A 80 16.34 -7.93 4.45
CA PHE A 80 15.60 -7.63 3.22
C PHE A 80 15.91 -6.19 2.78
N ASP A 81 15.86 -5.94 1.48
CA ASP A 81 15.97 -4.60 0.90
C ASP A 81 14.65 -4.21 0.22
N CYS A 82 14.46 -2.91 -0.05
CA CYS A 82 13.25 -2.47 -0.77
C CYS A 82 13.13 -3.09 -2.17
N PHE A 83 14.26 -3.54 -2.74
CA PHE A 83 14.28 -4.23 -4.02
C PHE A 83 13.60 -5.59 -3.95
N ASP A 84 13.88 -6.39 -2.91
CA ASP A 84 13.17 -7.66 -2.65
C ASP A 84 11.67 -7.44 -2.47
N VAL A 85 11.31 -6.37 -1.75
CA VAL A 85 9.90 -5.97 -1.56
C VAL A 85 9.25 -5.59 -2.90
N ALA A 86 9.95 -4.82 -3.74
CA ALA A 86 9.46 -4.43 -5.05
C ALA A 86 9.24 -5.64 -5.96
N LEU A 87 10.19 -6.58 -5.97
CA LEU A 87 10.07 -7.84 -6.71
C LEU A 87 8.87 -8.65 -6.23
N ALA A 88 8.75 -8.89 -4.92
CA ALA A 88 7.64 -9.64 -4.34
C ALA A 88 6.28 -9.00 -4.65
N LEU A 89 6.19 -7.67 -4.61
CA LEU A 89 4.98 -6.93 -5.00
C LEU A 89 4.68 -7.11 -6.50
N CYS A 90 5.70 -7.00 -7.35
CA CYS A 90 5.54 -7.17 -8.79
C CYS A 90 5.15 -8.61 -9.16
N GLU A 91 5.74 -9.61 -8.52
CA GLU A 91 5.38 -11.03 -8.67
C GLU A 91 3.95 -11.30 -8.18
N ALA A 92 3.52 -10.62 -7.11
CA ALA A 92 2.14 -10.65 -6.63
C ALA A 92 1.16 -9.88 -7.55
N GLY A 93 1.65 -9.20 -8.59
CA GLY A 93 0.83 -8.41 -9.52
C GLY A 93 0.37 -7.06 -8.97
N TYR A 94 1.05 -6.53 -7.96
CA TYR A 94 0.77 -5.21 -7.40
C TYR A 94 1.27 -4.10 -8.33
N SER A 95 0.44 -3.08 -8.51
CA SER A 95 0.72 -1.93 -9.39
C SER A 95 0.48 -0.59 -8.67
N GLY A 96 0.45 -0.60 -7.34
CA GLY A 96 0.26 0.62 -6.55
C GLY A 96 1.58 1.32 -6.23
N GLN A 97 1.52 2.22 -5.25
CA GLN A 97 2.64 3.10 -4.92
C GLN A 97 3.54 2.46 -3.87
N LEU A 98 4.80 2.21 -4.19
CA LEU A 98 5.83 1.78 -3.24
C LEU A 98 6.74 2.95 -2.89
N ARG A 99 6.75 3.35 -1.62
CA ARG A 99 7.64 4.39 -1.11
C ARG A 99 8.67 3.78 -0.19
N ALA A 100 9.94 3.81 -0.59
CA ALA A 100 11.04 3.42 0.26
C ALA A 100 11.49 4.59 1.14
N VAL A 101 11.46 4.41 2.45
CA VAL A 101 11.95 5.41 3.41
C VAL A 101 13.42 5.14 3.70
N VAL A 102 14.24 6.17 3.58
CA VAL A 102 15.68 6.10 3.88
C VAL A 102 16.15 7.36 4.59
N ASN A 103 17.08 7.22 5.53
CA ASN A 103 17.74 8.37 6.12
C ASN A 103 18.72 9.02 5.12
N PHE A 104 19.56 8.23 4.47
CA PHE A 104 20.53 8.70 3.48
C PHE A 104 20.80 7.62 2.42
N VAL A 105 20.83 8.02 1.16
CA VAL A 105 21.28 7.16 0.05
C VAL A 105 22.18 8.00 -0.87
N PRO A 106 23.37 7.51 -1.26
CA PRO A 106 24.31 8.28 -2.07
C PRO A 106 23.79 8.58 -3.49
N ASN A 107 22.98 7.69 -4.06
CA ASN A 107 22.39 7.88 -5.38
C ASN A 107 20.96 7.31 -5.46
N PRO A 108 19.93 8.09 -5.09
CA PRO A 108 18.54 7.64 -5.12
C PRO A 108 18.07 7.34 -6.55
N ALA A 109 18.59 8.03 -7.56
CA ALA A 109 18.22 7.83 -8.95
C ALA A 109 18.61 6.44 -9.47
N LEU A 110 19.71 5.88 -8.97
CA LEU A 110 20.14 4.53 -9.33
C LEU A 110 19.15 3.50 -8.81
N VAL A 111 18.74 3.58 -7.54
CA VAL A 111 17.75 2.68 -6.94
C VAL A 111 16.41 2.77 -7.69
N ARG A 112 15.95 3.99 -7.99
CA ARG A 112 14.70 4.19 -8.77
C ARG A 112 14.77 3.53 -10.13
N ARG A 113 15.91 3.66 -10.82
CA ARG A 113 16.10 3.05 -12.14
C ARG A 113 16.08 1.53 -12.09
N GLU A 114 16.74 0.92 -11.11
CA GLU A 114 16.76 -0.54 -10.96
C GLU A 114 15.35 -1.08 -10.73
N ILE A 115 14.58 -0.46 -9.82
CA ILE A 115 13.21 -0.90 -9.54
C ILE A 115 12.29 -0.62 -10.72
N ALA A 116 12.37 0.55 -11.35
CA ALA A 116 11.56 0.85 -12.53
C ALA A 116 11.89 -0.08 -13.72
N PHE A 117 13.12 -0.56 -13.82
CA PHE A 117 13.53 -1.51 -14.85
C PHE A 117 13.01 -2.92 -14.56
N ALA A 118 13.09 -3.38 -13.30
CA ALA A 118 12.58 -4.69 -12.90
C ALA A 118 11.04 -4.75 -12.84
N CYS A 119 10.41 -3.67 -12.37
CA CYS A 119 9.00 -3.58 -12.03
C CYS A 119 8.38 -2.28 -12.59
N PRO A 120 8.22 -2.15 -13.92
CA PRO A 120 7.74 -0.91 -14.54
C PRO A 120 6.26 -0.58 -14.25
N ALA A 121 5.49 -1.55 -13.76
CA ALA A 121 4.09 -1.36 -13.39
C ALA A 121 3.91 -0.73 -12.00
N LEU A 122 4.98 -0.62 -11.21
CA LEU A 122 4.95 -0.24 -9.82
C LEU A 122 5.44 1.21 -9.67
N ASP A 123 4.67 2.06 -9.00
CA ASP A 123 5.06 3.46 -8.79
C ASP A 123 6.03 3.54 -7.61
N PHE A 124 7.33 3.42 -7.92
CA PHE A 124 8.38 3.44 -6.92
C PHE A 124 8.97 4.83 -6.71
N ASP A 125 9.09 5.24 -5.45
CA ASP A 125 9.74 6.49 -5.07
C ASP A 125 10.48 6.36 -3.72
N LEU A 126 11.40 7.29 -3.47
CA LEU A 126 12.20 7.31 -2.25
C LEU A 126 11.91 8.56 -1.43
N ILE A 127 11.64 8.34 -0.15
CA ILE A 127 11.46 9.39 0.86
C ILE A 127 12.74 9.47 1.67
N VAL A 128 13.51 10.52 1.43
CA VAL A 128 14.76 10.79 2.17
C VAL A 128 14.42 11.65 3.39
N THR A 129 14.60 11.09 4.59
CA THR A 129 14.26 11.76 5.86
C THR A 129 15.47 12.34 6.58
N GLY A 130 16.69 12.00 6.16
CA GLY A 130 17.91 12.56 6.76
C GLY A 130 18.15 13.98 6.28
N PRO A 131 19.02 14.73 6.98
CA PRO A 131 19.39 16.07 6.56
C PRO A 131 19.95 15.99 5.14
N ALA A 132 19.36 16.75 4.21
CA ALA A 132 20.02 17.04 2.94
C ALA A 132 21.43 17.52 3.31
N ARG A 133 22.48 16.78 2.94
CA ARG A 133 23.85 17.21 3.22
C ARG A 133 24.00 18.60 2.60
N ALA A 134 23.94 19.63 3.44
CA ALA A 134 24.30 20.99 3.05
C ALA A 134 25.78 20.93 2.69
N GLY A 135 26.06 21.03 1.39
CA GLY A 135 27.37 21.37 0.85
C GLY A 135 28.48 20.38 1.17
N HIS A 136 28.92 19.66 0.13
CA HIS A 136 30.36 19.57 -0.09
C HIS A 136 30.88 21.01 -0.10
N SER A 137 31.47 21.47 1.00
CA SER A 137 32.03 22.82 1.09
C SER A 137 33.19 22.91 0.11
N ALA A 138 32.93 23.49 -1.06
CA ALA A 138 33.96 23.96 -1.98
C ALA A 138 34.66 25.16 -1.33
N ALA A 139 35.53 24.90 -0.35
CA ALA A 139 36.40 25.88 0.29
C ALA A 139 37.52 25.17 1.06
N ASP A 140 38.32 24.35 0.37
CA ASP A 140 39.66 23.96 0.82
C ASP A 140 40.49 23.52 -0.40
N GLN A 141 40.86 24.50 -1.24
CA GLN A 141 41.95 24.38 -2.21
C GLN A 141 42.58 25.75 -2.43
#